data_AF-A0A4Q3I8G1-F1
#
_entry.id   AF-A0A4Q3I8G1-F1
#
_cell.length_a   1.000
_cell.length_b   1.000
_cell.length_c   1.000
_cell.angle_alpha   90.00
_cell.angle_beta   90.00
_cell.angle_gamma   90.00
#
_symmetry.space_group_name_H-M   'P 1'
#
loop_
_entity.id
_entity.type
_entity.pdbx_description
1 polymer ?
#
loop_
_entity_poly.entity_id
_entity_poly.type
_entity_poly.pdbx_seq_one_letter_code
_entity_poly.pdbx_strand_id
1 'polypeptide(L)'
;MNSKDHTKSDSAFLAPVPVSASDMIACIEREFKPRTDEARAAVTIAVRTLAWQAGIYAQASDDDAYCAIESIIAEIDRKLSAQINLILHHEAFQKVESAWRGLHHLVSNSETDEKLKVRFIDVSKDELRRTLRRHRGVGWDQSPIFKR
;
A
#
# COMPACT_ATOMS: atom_id res chain seq x y z
N MET A 1 -57.14 -1.23 58.42
CA MET A 1 -55.90 -0.42 58.38
C MET A 1 -55.05 -0.92 57.23
N ASN A 2 -55.08 -0.25 56.07
CA ASN A 2 -54.15 0.82 55.67
C ASN A 2 -52.68 0.34 55.66
N SER A 3 -51.87 0.54 54.64
CA SER A 3 -52.01 1.19 53.34
C SER A 3 -50.66 1.00 52.63
N LYS A 4 -50.69 0.70 51.32
CA LYS A 4 -49.74 1.06 50.26
C LYS A 4 -48.23 1.00 50.56
N ASP A 5 -47.50 0.25 49.73
CA ASP A 5 -46.69 0.94 48.72
C ASP A 5 -46.43 0.10 47.47
N HIS A 6 -46.42 0.84 46.38
CA HIS A 6 -46.54 0.41 45.00
C HIS A 6 -45.17 0.13 44.36
N THR A 7 -45.12 -0.96 43.59
CA THR A 7 -44.52 -1.09 42.24
C THR A 7 -43.49 -0.03 41.80
N LYS A 8 -42.29 -0.47 41.42
CA LYS A 8 -41.88 -0.65 40.00
C LYS A 8 -40.46 -1.20 39.90
N SER A 9 -40.35 -2.35 39.25
CA SER A 9 -39.13 -2.87 38.62
C SER A 9 -38.82 -1.97 37.43
N ASP A 10 -37.69 -1.26 37.46
CA ASP A 10 -37.22 -0.43 36.35
C ASP A 10 -35.95 -1.09 35.77
N SER A 11 -36.14 -2.25 35.13
CA SER A 11 -35.17 -2.78 34.18
C SER A 11 -35.34 -2.00 32.87
N ALA A 12 -34.79 -0.79 32.84
CA ALA A 12 -34.67 -0.02 31.61
C ALA A 12 -33.63 -0.72 30.72
N PHE A 13 -34.10 -1.64 29.88
CA PHE A 13 -33.41 -2.06 28.68
C PHE A 13 -33.23 -0.79 27.83
N LEU A 14 -32.05 -0.16 27.92
CA LEU A 14 -31.72 1.01 27.12
C LEU A 14 -31.85 0.59 25.66
N ALA A 15 -32.92 1.05 25.00
CA ALA A 15 -33.05 0.93 23.56
C ALA A 15 -31.78 1.51 22.92
N PRO A 16 -31.24 0.88 21.87
CA PRO A 16 -30.07 1.41 21.18
C PRO A 16 -30.39 2.84 20.74
N VAL A 17 -29.72 3.80 21.36
CA VAL A 17 -29.85 5.21 20.99
C VAL A 17 -29.44 5.27 19.52
N PRO A 18 -30.28 5.80 18.62
CA PRO A 18 -29.87 6.00 17.23
C PRO A 18 -28.78 7.07 17.26
N VAL A 19 -27.52 6.63 17.32
CA VAL A 19 -26.37 7.52 17.22
C VAL A 19 -26.49 8.17 15.84
N SER A 20 -26.86 9.45 15.82
CA SER A 20 -26.91 10.19 14.57
C SER A 20 -25.51 10.24 13.98
N ALA A 21 -25.39 10.20 12.65
CA ALA A 21 -24.09 10.33 11.98
C ALA A 21 -23.33 11.59 12.43
N SER A 22 -24.05 12.64 12.86
CA SER A 22 -23.49 13.86 13.45
C SER A 22 -22.90 13.66 14.85
N ASP A 23 -23.51 12.84 15.70
CA ASP A 23 -23.03 12.56 17.06
C ASP A 23 -21.75 11.72 17.01
N MET A 24 -21.68 10.77 16.07
CA MET A 24 -20.47 9.99 15.82
C MET A 24 -19.31 10.88 15.34
N ILE A 25 -19.56 11.81 14.41
CA ILE A 25 -18.54 12.77 13.94
C ILE A 25 -18.03 13.63 15.10
N ALA A 26 -18.92 14.10 15.98
CA ALA A 26 -18.54 14.87 17.16
C ALA A 26 -17.64 14.06 18.13
N CYS A 27 -17.91 12.77 18.32
CA CYS A 27 -17.05 11.89 19.11
C CYS A 27 -15.66 11.70 18.46
N ILE A 28 -15.60 11.55 17.14
CA ILE A 28 -14.33 11.39 16.39
C ILE A 28 -13.45 12.64 16.52
N GLU A 29 -14.03 13.83 16.38
CA GLU A 29 -13.27 15.09 16.50
C GLU A 29 -12.68 15.28 17.90
N ARG A 30 -13.38 14.80 18.94
CA ARG A 30 -12.93 14.86 20.33
C ARG A 30 -11.74 13.94 20.61
N GLU A 31 -11.75 12.72 20.08
CA GLU A 31 -10.70 11.71 20.34
C GLU A 31 -9.46 11.91 19.47
N PHE A 32 -9.63 12.16 18.16
CA PHE A 32 -8.51 12.19 17.21
C PHE A 32 -7.84 13.57 17.06
N LYS A 33 -8.50 14.65 17.46
CA LYS A 33 -7.98 16.04 17.40
C LYS A 33 -7.22 16.37 16.10
N PRO A 34 -7.83 16.18 14.91
CA PRO A 34 -7.14 16.39 13.64
C PRO A 34 -6.68 17.84 13.50
N ARG A 35 -5.40 18.03 13.15
CA ARG A 35 -4.77 19.37 13.03
C ARG A 35 -5.06 20.07 11.70
N THR A 36 -5.55 19.33 10.71
CA THR A 36 -5.84 19.82 9.35
C THR A 36 -7.19 19.28 8.85
N ASP A 37 -7.83 20.01 7.94
CA ASP A 37 -9.10 19.60 7.33
C ASP A 37 -8.96 18.31 6.49
N GLU A 38 -7.81 18.12 5.85
CA GLU A 38 -7.49 16.88 5.12
C GLU A 38 -7.44 15.66 6.04
N ALA A 39 -6.82 15.80 7.22
CA ALA A 39 -6.79 14.73 8.22
C ALA A 39 -8.19 14.43 8.76
N ARG A 40 -9.03 15.45 8.98
CA ARG A 40 -10.42 15.27 9.41
C ARG A 40 -11.23 14.48 8.38
N ALA A 41 -11.08 14.81 7.10
CA ALA A 41 -11.73 14.10 6.00
C ALA A 41 -11.26 12.63 5.92
N ALA A 42 -9.96 12.40 6.00
CA ALA A 42 -9.37 11.05 5.97
C ALA A 42 -9.86 10.17 7.12
N VAL A 43 -9.88 10.70 8.36
CA VAL A 43 -10.37 9.97 9.55
C VAL A 43 -11.86 9.65 9.41
N THR A 44 -12.67 10.60 8.94
CA THR A 44 -14.12 10.37 8.75
C THR A 44 -14.39 9.26 7.73
N ILE A 45 -13.62 9.23 6.63
CA ILE A 45 -13.71 8.19 5.60
C ILE A 45 -13.28 6.83 6.17
N ALA A 46 -12.16 6.79 6.90
CA ALA A 46 -11.64 5.57 7.51
C ALA A 46 -12.65 4.95 8.50
N VAL A 47 -13.20 5.75 9.42
CA VAL A 47 -14.17 5.28 10.41
C VAL A 47 -15.46 4.80 9.75
N ARG A 48 -15.97 5.50 8.72
CA ARG A 48 -17.15 5.04 7.97
C ARG A 48 -16.90 3.73 7.23
N THR A 49 -15.72 3.57 6.64
CA THR A 49 -15.33 2.36 5.91
C THR A 49 -15.22 1.17 6.86
N LEU A 50 -14.57 1.38 8.02
CA LEU A 50 -14.50 0.39 9.09
C LEU A 50 -15.88 0.05 9.67
N ALA A 51 -16.76 1.04 9.90
CA ALA A 51 -18.11 0.80 10.39
C ALA A 51 -18.95 -0.01 9.39
N TRP A 52 -18.81 0.27 8.10
CA TRP A 52 -19.47 -0.51 7.04
C TRP A 52 -18.94 -1.95 6.97
N GLN A 53 -17.61 -2.13 7.04
CA GLN A 53 -17.00 -3.46 7.08
C GLN A 53 -17.35 -4.23 8.35
N ALA A 54 -17.26 -3.61 9.52
CA ALA A 54 -17.67 -4.20 10.79
C ALA A 54 -19.16 -4.57 10.78
N GLY A 55 -20.03 -3.76 10.16
CA GLY A 55 -21.44 -4.06 9.93
C GLY A 55 -21.68 -5.32 9.08
N ILE A 56 -20.78 -5.64 8.15
CA ILE A 56 -20.81 -6.88 7.36
C ILE A 56 -20.34 -8.09 8.18
N TYR A 57 -19.43 -7.88 9.15
CA TYR A 57 -18.91 -8.92 10.04
C TYR A 57 -19.58 -8.94 11.43
N ALA A 58 -20.71 -8.23 11.61
CA ALA A 58 -21.27 -7.88 12.93
C ALA A 58 -21.89 -9.06 13.69
N GLN A 59 -21.04 -9.79 14.40
CA GLN A 59 -21.32 -10.41 15.69
C GLN A 59 -20.04 -10.24 16.52
N ALA A 60 -19.87 -9.10 17.18
CA ALA A 60 -18.63 -8.77 17.87
C ALA A 60 -18.90 -7.92 19.11
N SER A 61 -18.49 -8.43 20.27
CA SER A 61 -18.37 -7.75 21.56
C SER A 61 -17.18 -6.76 21.53
N ASP A 62 -16.99 -5.92 22.56
CA ASP A 62 -15.91 -4.91 22.56
C ASP A 62 -14.49 -5.48 22.33
N ASP A 63 -14.20 -6.70 22.83
CA ASP A 63 -12.92 -7.39 22.60
C ASP A 63 -12.77 -7.88 21.14
N ASP A 64 -13.89 -8.20 20.50
CA ASP A 64 -13.94 -8.66 19.11
C ASP A 64 -13.69 -7.51 18.11
N ALA A 65 -13.87 -6.24 18.52
CA ALA A 65 -13.67 -5.09 17.64
C ALA A 65 -12.19 -4.88 17.25
N TYR A 66 -11.26 -5.04 18.19
CA TYR A 66 -9.83 -4.97 17.91
C TYR A 66 -9.39 -6.13 17.01
N CYS A 67 -9.81 -7.36 17.34
CA CYS A 67 -9.53 -8.53 16.51
C CYS A 67 -10.12 -8.41 15.09
N ALA A 68 -11.30 -7.80 14.95
CA ALA A 68 -11.90 -7.54 13.64
C ALA A 68 -11.06 -6.56 12.81
N ILE A 69 -10.52 -5.50 13.43
CA ILE A 69 -9.62 -4.54 12.74
C ILE A 69 -8.33 -5.24 12.30
N GLU A 70 -7.70 -6.04 13.17
CA GLU A 70 -6.50 -6.80 12.82
C GLU A 70 -6.77 -7.79 11.67
N SER A 71 -7.92 -8.46 11.68
CA SER A 71 -8.34 -9.34 10.59
C SER A 71 -8.53 -8.58 9.27
N ILE A 72 -9.07 -7.37 9.30
CA ILE A 72 -9.23 -6.52 8.11
C ILE A 72 -7.86 -6.09 7.58
N ILE A 73 -6.95 -5.65 8.46
CA ILE A 73 -5.57 -5.29 8.07
C ILE A 73 -4.87 -6.49 7.43
N ALA A 74 -4.97 -7.66 8.03
CA ALA A 74 -4.36 -8.88 7.51
C ALA A 74 -4.90 -9.27 6.12
N GLU A 75 -6.22 -9.13 5.88
CA GLU A 75 -6.80 -9.37 4.55
C GLU A 75 -6.37 -8.32 3.51
N ILE A 76 -6.22 -7.06 3.91
CA ILE A 76 -5.69 -6.01 3.04
C ILE A 76 -4.23 -6.34 2.67
N ASP A 77 -3.39 -6.64 3.66
CA ASP A 77 -1.99 -6.98 3.45
C ASP A 77 -1.84 -8.22 2.56
N ARG A 78 -2.72 -9.22 2.75
CA ARG A 78 -2.75 -10.41 1.89
C ARG A 78 -3.06 -10.05 0.44
N LYS A 79 -4.05 -9.20 0.20
CA LYS A 79 -4.45 -8.76 -1.15
C LYS A 79 -3.37 -7.89 -1.79
N LEU A 80 -2.79 -6.95 -1.05
CA LEU A 80 -1.71 -6.09 -1.52
C LEU A 80 -0.47 -6.93 -1.84
N SER A 81 -0.07 -7.82 -0.94
CA SER A 81 1.06 -8.73 -1.16
C SER A 81 0.83 -9.60 -2.39
N ALA A 82 -0.36 -10.17 -2.58
CA ALA A 82 -0.68 -10.96 -3.77
C ALA A 82 -0.54 -10.14 -5.07
N GLN A 83 -1.05 -8.91 -5.09
CA GLN A 83 -0.95 -8.03 -6.28
C GLN A 83 0.49 -7.60 -6.56
N ILE A 84 1.22 -7.16 -5.53
CA ILE A 84 2.63 -6.77 -5.66
C ILE A 84 3.44 -7.96 -6.15
N ASN A 85 3.17 -9.16 -5.62
CA ASN A 85 3.86 -10.37 -6.03
C ASN A 85 3.69 -10.65 -7.53
N LEU A 86 2.49 -10.46 -8.07
CA LEU A 86 2.22 -10.60 -9.51
C LEU A 86 3.00 -9.56 -10.34
N ILE A 87 3.08 -8.32 -9.87
CA ILE A 87 3.81 -7.23 -10.56
C ILE A 87 5.32 -7.53 -10.56
N LEU A 88 5.88 -7.87 -9.40
CA LEU A 88 7.32 -8.13 -9.25
C LEU A 88 7.77 -9.40 -9.97
N HIS A 89 6.91 -10.41 -10.05
CA HIS A 89 7.21 -11.67 -10.76
C HIS A 89 6.89 -11.63 -12.25
N HIS A 90 6.46 -10.49 -12.78
CA HIS A 90 6.23 -10.34 -14.20
C HIS A 90 7.57 -10.36 -14.96
N GLU A 91 7.70 -11.22 -15.98
CA GLU A 91 8.97 -11.43 -16.70
C GLU A 91 9.58 -10.14 -17.25
N ALA A 92 8.75 -9.22 -17.76
CA ALA A 92 9.23 -7.95 -18.29
C ALA A 92 9.86 -7.07 -17.19
N PHE A 93 9.28 -7.10 -15.99
CA PHE A 93 9.80 -6.35 -14.85
C PHE A 93 11.11 -6.98 -14.36
N GLN A 94 11.12 -8.31 -14.16
CA GLN A 94 12.33 -9.04 -13.72
C GLN A 94 13.52 -8.85 -14.68
N LYS A 95 13.28 -8.81 -16.00
CA LYS A 95 14.34 -8.54 -16.99
C LYS A 95 15.00 -7.18 -16.75
N VAL A 96 14.19 -6.14 -16.54
CA VAL A 96 14.71 -4.78 -16.28
C VAL A 96 15.34 -4.72 -14.89
N GLU A 97 14.67 -5.24 -13.87
CA GLU A 97 15.17 -5.26 -12.49
C GLU A 97 16.52 -5.98 -12.39
N SER A 98 16.68 -7.16 -13.00
CA SER A 98 17.94 -7.90 -12.98
C SER A 98 19.11 -7.11 -13.60
N ALA A 99 18.86 -6.38 -14.70
CA ALA A 99 19.86 -5.51 -15.31
C ALA A 99 20.25 -4.35 -14.39
N TRP A 100 19.27 -3.69 -13.77
CA TRP A 100 19.51 -2.56 -12.86
C TRP A 100 20.16 -2.99 -11.55
N ARG A 101 19.74 -4.12 -10.96
CA ARG A 101 20.38 -4.68 -9.76
C ARG A 101 21.82 -5.10 -10.06
N GLY A 102 22.08 -5.67 -11.24
CA GLY A 102 23.43 -5.99 -11.70
C GLY A 102 24.31 -4.75 -11.84
N LEU A 103 23.79 -3.67 -12.45
CA LEU A 103 24.49 -2.40 -12.56
C LEU A 103 24.74 -1.77 -11.18
N HIS A 104 23.72 -1.76 -10.31
CA HIS A 104 23.85 -1.27 -8.95
C HIS A 104 24.90 -2.05 -8.17
N HIS A 105 24.90 -3.38 -8.27
CA HIS A 105 25.92 -4.23 -7.66
C HIS A 105 27.33 -3.90 -8.17
N LEU A 106 27.49 -3.62 -9.46
CA LEU A 106 28.77 -3.23 -10.04
C LEU A 106 29.25 -1.87 -9.49
N VAL A 107 28.34 -0.89 -9.38
CA VAL A 107 28.67 0.44 -8.87
C VAL A 107 28.95 0.40 -7.36
N SER A 108 28.12 -0.26 -6.56
CA SER A 108 28.27 -0.31 -5.10
C SER A 108 29.53 -1.03 -4.65
N ASN A 109 30.01 -2.01 -5.42
CA ASN A 109 31.21 -2.78 -5.09
C ASN A 109 32.48 -2.26 -5.78
N SER A 110 32.38 -1.18 -6.57
CA SER A 110 33.55 -0.55 -7.19
C SER A 110 33.93 0.69 -6.40
N GLU A 111 35.18 0.77 -5.93
CA GLU A 111 35.74 2.01 -5.43
C GLU A 111 35.98 2.97 -6.61
N THR A 112 34.97 3.79 -6.91
CA THR A 112 35.07 4.85 -7.91
C THR A 112 35.94 5.99 -7.38
N ASP A 113 37.24 5.94 -7.70
CA ASP A 113 38.19 7.06 -7.57
C ASP A 113 38.31 7.82 -8.91
N GLU A 114 39.05 8.93 -8.99
CA GLU A 114 39.26 9.74 -10.21
C GLU A 114 39.74 8.92 -11.42
N LYS A 115 40.39 7.79 -11.18
CA LYS A 115 40.91 6.87 -12.20
C LYS A 115 39.86 5.90 -12.77
N LEU A 116 38.73 5.69 -12.09
CA LEU A 116 37.73 4.69 -12.50
C LEU A 116 36.42 5.38 -12.93
N LYS A 117 36.10 5.26 -14.22
CA LYS A 117 34.84 5.78 -14.80
C LYS A 117 34.01 4.64 -15.34
N VAL A 118 32.85 4.40 -14.73
CA VAL A 118 31.86 3.45 -15.24
C VAL A 118 30.95 4.20 -16.22
N ARG A 119 30.91 3.75 -17.49
CA ARG A 119 29.99 4.25 -18.51
C ARG A 119 28.96 3.19 -18.83
N PHE A 120 27.69 3.57 -18.77
CA PHE A 120 26.57 2.70 -19.10
C PHE A 120 25.97 3.10 -20.46
N ILE A 121 25.63 2.10 -21.27
CA ILE A 121 24.91 2.27 -22.53
C ILE A 121 23.71 1.34 -22.50
N ASP A 122 22.51 1.91 -22.62
CA ASP A 122 21.28 1.15 -22.78
C ASP A 122 21.16 0.67 -24.23
N VAL A 123 21.25 -0.64 -24.45
CA VAL A 123 21.07 -1.28 -25.76
C VAL A 123 20.59 -2.71 -25.60
N SER A 124 19.56 -3.10 -26.37
CA SER A 124 19.08 -4.49 -26.36
C SER A 124 20.03 -5.43 -27.13
N LYS A 125 20.07 -6.70 -26.75
CA LYS A 125 20.90 -7.73 -27.43
C LYS A 125 20.58 -7.85 -28.93
N ASP A 126 19.30 -7.75 -29.29
CA ASP A 126 18.86 -7.84 -30.67
C ASP A 126 19.25 -6.61 -31.48
N GLU A 127 19.15 -5.43 -30.89
CA GLU A 127 19.62 -4.20 -31.52
C GLU A 127 21.12 -4.22 -31.76
N LEU A 128 21.90 -4.61 -30.74
CA LEU A 128 23.34 -4.80 -30.85
C LEU A 128 23.67 -5.79 -31.98
N ARG A 129 23.00 -6.95 -32.02
CA ARG A 129 23.19 -7.97 -33.06
C ARG A 129 22.85 -7.44 -34.45
N ARG A 130 21.74 -6.71 -34.62
CA ARG A 130 21.34 -6.14 -35.91
C ARG A 130 22.33 -5.07 -36.37
N THR A 131 22.78 -4.22 -35.46
CA THR A 131 23.75 -3.15 -35.75
C THR A 131 25.10 -3.73 -36.18
N LEU A 132 25.60 -4.74 -35.46
CA LEU A 132 26.86 -5.43 -35.81
C LEU A 132 26.75 -6.23 -37.11
N ARG A 133 25.58 -6.80 -37.43
CA ARG A 133 25.36 -7.50 -38.71
C ARG A 133 25.32 -6.54 -39.90
N ARG A 134 24.73 -5.36 -39.74
CA ARG A 134 24.69 -4.32 -40.78
C ARG A 134 26.08 -3.75 -41.10
N HIS A 135 26.94 -3.62 -40.09
CA HIS A 135 28.26 -3.00 -40.20
C HIS A 135 29.38 -4.05 -40.12
N ARG A 136 29.29 -5.12 -40.92
CA ARG A 136 30.32 -6.19 -40.95
C ARG A 136 31.51 -5.80 -41.84
N GLY A 137 32.68 -6.36 -41.53
CA GLY A 137 33.88 -6.18 -42.34
C GLY A 137 34.46 -4.78 -42.18
N VAL A 138 34.79 -4.11 -43.29
CA VAL A 138 35.47 -2.79 -43.27
C VAL A 138 34.58 -1.67 -42.71
N GLY A 139 33.25 -1.79 -42.76
CA GLY A 139 32.31 -0.75 -42.30
C GLY A 139 31.99 -0.76 -40.79
N TRP A 140 32.72 -1.54 -39.99
CA TRP A 140 32.48 -1.69 -38.55
C TRP A 140 32.79 -0.42 -37.74
N ASP A 141 33.78 0.34 -38.19
CA ASP A 141 34.22 1.64 -37.65
C ASP A 141 33.15 2.75 -37.82
N GLN A 142 32.27 2.61 -38.81
CA GLN A 142 31.17 3.54 -39.04
C GLN A 142 29.94 3.23 -38.20
N SER A 143 29.95 2.14 -37.41
CA SER A 143 28.80 1.77 -36.61
C SER A 143 28.51 2.80 -35.50
N PRO A 144 27.23 3.08 -35.17
CA PRO A 144 26.86 3.99 -34.10
C PRO A 144 27.41 3.61 -32.71
N ILE A 145 27.73 2.33 -32.53
CA ILE A 145 28.27 1.78 -31.28
C ILE A 145 29.76 2.08 -31.14
N PHE A 146 30.51 2.04 -32.24
CA PHE A 146 31.94 2.36 -32.24
C PHE A 146 32.21 3.85 -31.97
N LYS A 147 31.28 4.73 -32.36
CA LYS A 147 31.42 6.19 -32.22
C LYS A 147 31.07 6.73 -30.82
N ARG A 148 30.64 5.90 -29.87
CA ARG A 148 30.21 6.30 -28.51
C ARG A 148 31.23 5.91 -27.45
#